data_AF-A0A2G9MYN0-F1
#
_entry.id   AF-A0A2G9MYN0-F1
#
_cell.length_a   1.000
_cell.length_b   1.000
_cell.length_c   1.000
_cell.angle_alpha   90.00
_cell.angle_beta   90.00
_cell.angle_gamma   90.00
#
_symmetry.space_group_name_H-M   'P 1'
#
loop_
_entity.id
_entity.type
_entity.pdbx_description
1 polymer ?
#
loop_
_entity_poly.entity_id
_entity_poly.type
_entity_poly.pdbx_seq_one_letter_code
_entity_poly.pdbx_strand_id
1 'polypeptide(L)' 'GLDNVHIEEIIGLFGKKNNHVDVVSFVVLLERYGLARNSITSFLKDVGIDDSTVINIFSKSDFKKLGIEDRDITQVILEE' A
#
# COMPACT_ATOMS: atom_id res chain seq x y z
N GLY A 1 -3.23 -3.56 -16.97
CA GLY A 1 -4.04 -4.19 -15.90
C GLY A 1 -3.32 -5.43 -15.42
N LEU A 2 -3.77 -6.04 -14.33
CA LEU A 2 -3.24 -7.33 -13.85
C LEU A 2 -3.76 -8.48 -14.73
N ASP A 3 -2.97 -9.53 -14.90
CA ASP A 3 -3.45 -10.77 -15.51
C ASP A 3 -4.18 -11.65 -14.48
N ASN A 4 -4.84 -12.72 -14.95
CA ASN A 4 -5.62 -13.61 -14.10
C ASN A 4 -4.77 -14.34 -13.04
N VAL A 5 -3.49 -14.61 -13.33
CA VAL A 5 -2.59 -15.31 -12.40
C VAL A 5 -2.32 -14.43 -11.18
N HIS A 6 -1.95 -13.17 -11.41
CA HIS A 6 -1.72 -12.22 -10.33
C HIS A 6 -3.00 -11.91 -9.54
N ILE A 7 -4.16 -11.91 -10.20
CA ILE A 7 -5.47 -11.76 -9.53
C ILE A 7 -5.74 -12.92 -8.57
N GLU A 8 -5.54 -14.16 -9.02
CA GLU A 8 -5.74 -15.35 -8.17
C GLU A 8 -4.77 -15.37 -6.98
N GLU A 9 -3.51 -14.98 -7.19
CA GLU A 9 -2.53 -14.85 -6.09
C GLU A 9 -2.99 -13.84 -5.04
N ILE A 10 -3.44 -12.66 -5.49
CA ILE A 10 -3.97 -11.63 -4.60
C ILE A 10 -5.16 -12.18 -3.82
N ILE A 11 -6.15 -12.78 -4.47
CA ILE A 11 -7.33 -13.36 -3.80
C ILE A 11 -6.90 -14.41 -2.75
N GLY A 12 -5.91 -15.25 -3.08
CA GLY A 12 -5.35 -16.22 -2.14
C GLY A 12 -4.67 -15.58 -0.92
N LEU A 13 -3.99 -14.44 -1.09
CA LEU A 13 -3.39 -13.68 0.01
C LEU A 13 -4.45 -13.05 0.91
N PHE A 14 -5.55 -12.54 0.34
CA PHE A 14 -6.69 -11.99 1.09
C PHE A 14 -7.38 -13.09 1.94
N GLY A 15 -7.63 -14.26 1.35
CA GLY A 15 -8.27 -15.38 2.05
C GLY A 15 -7.46 -15.89 3.25
N LYS A 16 -6.13 -15.88 3.16
CA LYS A 16 -5.23 -16.32 4.25
C LYS A 16 -5.23 -15.38 5.47
N LYS A 17 -5.66 -14.12 5.31
CA LYS A 17 -5.66 -13.10 6.38
C LYS A 17 -7.06 -12.77 6.90
N ASN A 18 -7.99 -13.73 6.85
CA ASN A 18 -9.39 -13.51 7.27
C ASN A 18 -10.04 -12.32 6.54
N ASN A 19 -9.73 -12.16 5.24
CA ASN A 19 -10.16 -11.02 4.41
C ASN A 19 -9.68 -9.64 4.90
N HIS A 20 -8.72 -9.58 5.83
CA HIS A 20 -8.03 -8.35 6.19
C HIS A 20 -6.79 -8.16 5.34
N VAL A 21 -6.64 -6.95 4.80
CA VAL A 21 -5.48 -6.60 4.00
C VAL A 21 -4.81 -5.36 4.55
N ASP A 22 -3.50 -5.50 4.77
CA ASP A 22 -2.63 -4.37 4.99
C ASP A 22 -2.47 -3.61 3.67
N VAL A 23 -3.18 -2.49 3.57
CA VAL A 23 -3.25 -1.68 2.34
C VAL A 23 -1.86 -1.22 1.88
N VAL A 24 -0.93 -0.99 2.80
CA VAL A 24 0.45 -0.61 2.48
C VAL A 24 1.16 -1.75 1.75
N SER A 25 1.13 -2.97 2.30
CA SER A 25 1.72 -4.15 1.64
C SER A 25 1.03 -4.47 0.32
N PHE A 26 -0.28 -4.25 0.22
CA PHE A 26 -1.02 -4.42 -1.02
C PHE A 26 -0.57 -3.45 -2.11
N VAL A 27 -0.41 -2.16 -1.79
CA VAL A 27 0.12 -1.16 -2.72
C VAL A 27 1.53 -1.50 -3.17
N VAL A 28 2.42 -1.92 -2.26
CA VAL A 28 3.76 -2.39 -2.61
C VAL A 28 3.71 -3.56 -3.60
N LEU A 29 2.79 -4.50 -3.40
CA LEU A 29 2.61 -5.65 -4.28
C LEU A 29 2.13 -5.23 -5.67
N LEU A 30 1.13 -4.35 -5.76
CA LEU A 30 0.63 -3.82 -7.02
C LEU A 30 1.71 -3.08 -7.82
N GLU A 31 2.55 -2.29 -7.14
CA GLU A 31 3.68 -1.59 -7.76
C GLU A 31 4.74 -2.59 -8.26
N ARG A 32 4.99 -3.69 -7.54
CA ARG A 32 5.90 -4.78 -7.99
C ARG A 32 5.38 -5.51 -9.23
N TYR A 33 4.07 -5.63 -9.37
CA TYR A 33 3.42 -6.14 -10.58
C TYR A 33 3.39 -5.11 -11.74
N GLY A 34 4.03 -3.96 -11.57
CA GLY A 34 4.20 -2.95 -12.63
C GLY A 34 2.99 -2.04 -12.82
N LEU A 35 2.04 -2.00 -11.89
CA LEU A 35 0.93 -1.06 -11.95
C LEU A 35 1.41 0.36 -11.65
N ALA A 36 0.98 1.30 -12.49
CA ALA A 36 1.29 2.71 -12.31
C ALA A 36 0.63 3.27 -11.04
N ARG A 37 1.39 4.10 -10.30
CA ARG A 37 0.92 4.77 -9.08
C ARG A 37 -0.41 5.50 -9.29
N ASN A 38 -0.61 6.17 -10.43
CA ASN A 38 -1.87 6.87 -10.75
C ASN A 38 -3.08 5.93 -10.82
N SER A 39 -2.90 4.71 -11.35
CA SER A 39 -3.96 3.71 -11.42
C SER A 39 -4.31 3.18 -10.04
N ILE A 40 -3.30 2.96 -9.19
CA ILE A 40 -3.48 2.54 -7.80
C ILE A 40 -4.18 3.65 -7.01
N THR A 41 -3.75 4.91 -7.16
CA THR A 41 -4.40 6.07 -6.54
C THR A 41 -5.88 6.15 -6.90
N SER A 42 -6.22 6.01 -8.19
CA SER A 42 -7.60 6.06 -8.65
C SER A 42 -8.43 4.94 -8.00
N PHE A 43 -7.91 3.72 -8.00
CA PHE A 43 -8.55 2.57 -7.34
C PHE A 43 -8.77 2.82 -5.84
N LEU A 44 -7.78 3.34 -5.11
CA LEU A 44 -7.91 3.62 -3.67
C LEU A 44 -9.00 4.67 -3.41
N LYS A 45 -9.10 5.71 -4.24
CA LYS A 45 -10.16 6.72 -4.15
C LYS A 45 -11.53 6.13 -4.46
N ASP A 46 -11.63 5.27 -5.48
CA ASP A 46 -12.90 4.62 -5.88
C ASP A 46 -13.46 3.70 -4.79
N VAL A 47 -12.60 3.09 -3.97
CA VAL A 47 -13.01 2.30 -2.80
C VAL A 47 -13.27 3.16 -1.54
N GLY A 48 -13.19 4.49 -1.66
CA GLY A 48 -13.54 5.43 -0.60
C GLY A 48 -12.38 5.85 0.31
N ILE A 49 -11.12 5.62 -0.08
CA ILE A 49 -9.96 6.10 0.67
C ILE A 49 -9.69 7.55 0.27
N ASP A 50 -9.65 8.44 1.26
CA ASP A 50 -9.42 9.86 1.04
C ASP A 50 -7.97 10.18 0.67
N ASP A 51 -7.77 11.35 0.06
CA ASP A 51 -6.47 11.80 -0.44
C ASP A 51 -5.39 11.84 0.64
N SER A 52 -5.73 12.22 1.88
CA SER A 52 -4.75 12.29 2.97
C SER A 52 -4.29 10.90 3.39
N THR A 53 -5.21 9.94 3.43
CA THR A 53 -4.90 8.53 3.68
C THR A 53 -4.09 7.92 2.54
N VAL A 54 -4.42 8.22 1.28
CA VAL A 54 -3.64 7.77 0.11
C VAL A 54 -2.19 8.25 0.18
N ILE A 55 -1.97 9.52 0.52
CA ILE A 55 -0.60 10.08 0.71
C ILE A 55 0.14 9.29 1.79
N ASN A 56 -0.49 9.05 2.94
CA ASN A 56 0.12 8.31 4.04
C ASN A 56 0.47 6.86 3.63
N ILE A 57 -0.41 6.18 2.88
CA ILE A 57 -0.16 4.83 2.37
C ILE A 57 1.07 4.81 1.46
N PHE A 58 1.19 5.75 0.53
CA PHE A 58 2.34 5.79 -0.37
C PHE A 58 3.63 6.15 0.34
N SER A 59 3.60 7.08 1.30
CA SER A 59 4.74 7.36 2.17
C SER A 59 5.21 6.08 2.87
N LYS A 60 4.29 5.36 3.54
CA LYS A 60 4.61 4.08 4.22
C LYS A 60 5.07 2.99 3.25
N SER A 61 4.50 2.93 2.05
CA SER A 61 4.92 2.00 0.98
C SER A 61 6.37 2.27 0.58
N ASP A 62 6.71 3.53 0.35
CA ASP A 62 8.05 3.94 -0.07
C ASP A 62 9.09 3.71 1.04
N PHE A 63 8.76 4.01 2.30
CA PHE A 63 9.62 3.64 3.45
C PHE A 63 9.85 2.13 3.52
N LYS A 64 8.79 1.33 3.36
CA LYS A 64 8.87 -0.13 3.41
C LYS A 64 9.72 -0.70 2.26
N LYS A 65 9.65 -0.12 1.06
CA LYS A 65 10.52 -0.51 -0.07
C LYS A 65 11.99 -0.19 0.15
N LEU A 66 12.28 0.90 0.86
CA LEU A 66 13.65 1.31 1.19
C LEU A 66 14.28 0.44 2.30
N GLY A 67 13.55 -0.54 2.85
CA GLY A 67 14.04 -1.38 3.94
C GLY A 67 14.18 -0.61 5.25
N ILE A 68 13.54 0.56 5.36
CA ILE A 68 13.42 1.32 6.60
C ILE A 68 12.30 0.66 7.40
N GLU A 69 12.57 -0.54 7.93
CA GLU A 69 11.77 -1.14 8.98
C GLU A 69 12.08 -0.42 10.29
N ASP A 70 11.11 0.35 10.78
CA ASP A 70 10.82 0.64 12.20
C ASP A 70 12.00 0.99 13.14
N ARG A 71 13.07 1.58 12.61
CA ARG A 71 14.03 2.33 13.41
C ARG A 71 13.65 3.80 13.39
N ASP A 72 12.98 4.21 14.46
CA ASP A 72 12.93 5.60 14.91
C ASP A 72 12.20 6.57 13.97
N ILE A 73 10.88 6.36 13.76
CA ILE A 73 9.98 7.52 13.69
C ILE A 73 9.62 7.88 15.14
N THR A 74 10.64 8.17 15.93
CA THR A 74 10.50 8.95 17.17
C THR A 74 10.00 10.31 16.71
N GLN A 75 8.68 10.47 16.81
CA GLN A 75 8.00 11.69 17.22
C GLN A 75 8.90 12.93 17.13
N VAL A 76 8.95 13.56 15.95
CA VAL A 76 9.51 14.91 15.83
C VAL A 76 8.50 15.83 16.50
N ILE A 77 8.63 15.96 17.82
CA ILE A 77 8.07 17.08 18.56
C ILE A 77 8.76 18.30 17.98
N LEU A 78 7.99 19.12 17.26
CA LEU A 78 8.40 20.49 16.95
C LEU A 78 8.57 21.19 18.30
N GLU A 79 9.82 21.34 18.75
CA GLU A 79 10.14 22.34 19.76
C GLU A 79 10.00 23.74 19.12
N GLU A 80 9.46 24.65 19.92
CA GLU A 80 8.82 25.94 19.59
C GLU A 80 9.51 26.84 18.55
#